data_AF-A0A969NS71-F1
#
_entry.id   AF-A0A969NS71-F1
#
_cell.length_a   1.000
_cell.length_b   1.000
_cell.length_c   1.000
_cell.angle_alpha   90.00
_cell.angle_beta   90.00
_cell.angle_gamma   90.00
#
_symmetry.space_group_name_H-M   'P 1'
#
loop_
_entity.id
_entity.type
_entity.pdbx_description
1 polymer ?
#
loop_
_entity_poly.entity_id
_entity_poly.type
_entity_poly.pdbx_seq_one_letter_code
_entity_poly.pdbx_strand_id
1 'polypeptide(L)' 'MTQDIDLATKRAYTVLKILDDRLSEKPWLAGDNLTIADIACFPYIGLTLEGKITIDSYPNVIAWLERIKQLPGYLSMPGL' A
#
# COMPACT_ATOMS: atom_id res chain seq x y z
N MET A 1 22.88 -11.73 -9.21
CA MET A 1 21.62 -11.06 -9.61
C MET A 1 20.41 -11.48 -8.77
N THR A 2 20.47 -12.55 -7.97
CA THR A 2 19.36 -12.99 -7.09
C THR A 2 19.31 -12.28 -5.73
N GLN A 3 20.46 -11.87 -5.19
CA GLN A 3 20.55 -11.21 -3.87
C GLN A 3 19.75 -9.91 -3.78
N ASP A 4 19.63 -9.16 -4.88
CA ASP A 4 18.89 -7.89 -4.90
C ASP A 4 17.37 -8.11 -4.81
N ILE A 5 16.85 -9.20 -5.40
CA ILE A 5 15.42 -9.54 -5.34
C ILE A 5 15.03 -9.94 -3.92
N ASP A 6 15.80 -10.81 -3.28
CA ASP A 6 15.51 -11.25 -1.91
C ASP A 6 15.53 -10.07 -0.92
N LEU A 7 16.47 -9.14 -1.10
CA LEU A 7 16.53 -7.92 -0.31
C LEU A 7 15.33 -7.00 -0.56
N ALA A 8 14.94 -6.83 -1.82
CA ALA A 8 13.76 -6.05 -2.19
C ALA A 8 12.48 -6.66 -1.60
N THR A 9 12.32 -7.98 -1.67
CA THR A 9 11.19 -8.71 -1.08
C THR A 9 11.12 -8.51 0.43
N LYS A 10 12.25 -8.66 1.14
CA LYS A 10 12.28 -8.40 2.60
C LYS A 10 11.89 -6.96 2.93
N ARG A 11 12.41 -5.98 2.17
CA ARG A 11 12.07 -4.57 2.36
C ARG A 11 10.60 -4.29 2.09
N ALA A 12 10.01 -4.91 1.07
CA ALA A 12 8.59 -4.78 0.78
C ALA A 12 7.73 -5.23 1.96
N TYR A 13 7.97 -6.41 2.53
CA TYR A 13 7.24 -6.89 3.70
C TYR A 13 7.48 -6.02 4.96
N THR A 14 8.69 -5.48 5.15
CA THR A 14 8.96 -4.52 6.22
C THR A 14 8.13 -3.24 6.04
N VAL A 15 8.09 -2.67 4.83
CA VAL A 15 7.30 -1.46 4.54
C VAL A 15 5.81 -1.74 4.70
N LEU A 16 5.31 -2.87 4.22
CA LEU A 16 3.91 -3.27 4.40
C LEU A 16 3.54 -3.36 5.88
N LYS A 17 4.41 -3.91 6.72
CA LYS A 17 4.18 -3.96 8.17
C LYS A 17 4.09 -2.56 8.79
N ILE A 18 5.00 -1.67 8.40
CA ILE A 18 5.02 -0.27 8.89
C ILE A 18 3.73 0.45 8.46
N LEU A 19 3.31 0.28 7.21
CA LEU A 19 2.07 0.90 6.70
C LEU A 19 0.85 0.34 7.43
N ASP A 20 0.77 -0.98 7.62
CA ASP A 20 -0.36 -1.60 8.30
C ASP A 20 -0.48 -1.13 9.75
N ASP A 21 0.65 -1.05 10.48
CA ASP A 21 0.69 -0.53 11.84
C ASP A 21 0.24 0.93 11.89
N ARG A 22 0.77 1.77 10.99
CA ARG A 22 0.39 3.18 10.90
C ARG A 22 -1.11 3.34 10.62
N LEU A 23 -1.66 2.52 9.72
CA LEU A 23 -3.06 2.56 9.29
C LEU A 23 -4.00 1.90 10.31
N SER A 24 -3.47 1.12 11.26
CA SER A 24 -4.25 0.62 12.40
C SER A 24 -4.63 1.76 13.37
N GLU A 25 -3.84 2.82 13.42
CA GLU A 25 -4.06 3.96 14.32
C GLU A 25 -4.86 5.10 13.68
N LYS A 26 -4.71 5.29 12.36
CA LYS A 26 -5.31 6.39 11.61
C LYS A 26 -5.80 5.93 10.24
N PRO A 27 -6.90 6.51 9.71
CA PRO A 27 -7.45 6.11 8.42
C PRO A 27 -6.58 6.49 7.22
N TRP A 28 -5.64 7.43 7.37
CA TRP A 28 -4.75 7.92 6.31
C TRP A 28 -3.32 8.04 6.80
N LEU A 29 -2.35 8.02 5.87
CA LEU A 29 -0.93 7.97 6.21
C LEU A 29 -0.46 9.17 7.05
N ALA A 30 -1.02 10.37 6.77
CA ALA A 30 -0.63 11.63 7.42
C ALA A 30 -1.69 12.19 8.38
N GLY A 31 -2.50 11.33 9.02
CA GLY A 31 -3.42 11.73 10.08
C GLY A 31 -4.85 11.32 9.79
N ASP A 32 -5.81 12.20 10.11
CA ASP A 32 -7.24 11.89 10.01
C ASP A 32 -7.85 12.19 8.63
N ASN A 33 -7.10 12.84 7.73
CA ASN A 33 -7.55 13.23 6.39
C ASN A 33 -6.62 12.72 5.30
N LEU A 34 -7.18 12.52 4.10
CA LEU A 34 -6.44 12.20 2.88
C LEU A 34 -5.41 13.30 2.58
N THR A 35 -4.20 12.91 2.20
CA THR A 35 -3.16 13.85 1.77
C THR A 35 -2.40 13.33 0.55
N ILE A 36 -1.47 14.15 0.05
CA ILE A 36 -0.52 13.72 -0.98
C ILE A 36 0.33 12.50 -0.57
N ALA A 37 0.48 12.23 0.73
CA ALA A 37 1.21 11.05 1.19
C ALA A 37 0.50 9.75 0.73
N ASP A 38 -0.83 9.71 0.82
CA ASP A 38 -1.62 8.57 0.39
C ASP A 38 -1.52 8.37 -1.12
N ILE A 39 -1.64 9.45 -1.88
CA ILE A 39 -1.57 9.44 -3.34
C ILE A 39 -0.17 9.01 -3.82
N ALA A 40 0.89 9.44 -3.14
CA ALA A 40 2.27 9.07 -3.48
C ALA A 40 2.56 7.58 -3.26
N CYS A 41 1.95 6.97 -2.23
CA CYS A 41 2.19 5.57 -1.88
C CYS A 41 1.23 4.59 -2.60
N PHE A 42 -0.02 4.99 -2.84
CA PHE A 42 -1.09 4.11 -3.32
C PHE A 42 -0.73 3.26 -4.55
N PRO A 43 -0.19 3.83 -5.65
CA PRO A 43 0.03 3.04 -6.86
C PRO A 43 0.98 1.86 -6.64
N TYR A 44 2.06 2.08 -5.89
CA TYR A 44 3.07 1.06 -5.64
C TYR A 44 2.56 -0.07 -4.74
N ILE A 45 1.67 0.24 -3.79
CA ILE A 45 1.07 -0.76 -2.91
C ILE A 45 -0.05 -1.52 -3.62
N GLY A 46 -0.87 -0.83 -4.41
CA GLY A 46 -1.95 -1.42 -5.20
C GLY A 46 -1.46 -2.46 -6.23
N LEU A 47 -0.25 -2.32 -6.75
CA LEU A 47 0.34 -3.23 -7.75
C LEU A 47 1.38 -4.21 -7.17
N THR A 48 1.40 -4.41 -5.85
CA THR A 48 2.36 -5.31 -5.18
C THR A 48 2.39 -6.73 -5.75
N LEU A 49 1.26 -7.23 -6.27
CA LEU A 49 1.17 -8.56 -6.86
C LEU A 49 2.04 -8.71 -8.12
N GLU A 50 2.26 -7.63 -8.89
CA GLU A 50 3.20 -7.64 -10.04
C GLU A 50 4.64 -7.95 -9.58
N GLY A 51 4.98 -7.53 -8.36
CA GLY A 51 6.24 -7.85 -7.67
C GLY A 51 6.26 -9.20 -6.95
N LYS A 52 5.21 -10.03 -7.08
CA LYS A 52 5.00 -11.29 -6.33
C LYS A 52 4.97 -11.08 -4.81
N ILE A 53 4.50 -9.92 -4.36
CA ILE A 53 4.30 -9.60 -2.94
C ILE A 53 2.80 -9.64 -2.66
N THR A 54 2.38 -10.41 -1.65
CA THR A 54 0.97 -10.47 -1.24
C THR A 54 0.71 -9.52 -0.07
N ILE A 55 -0.52 -9.00 0.00
CA ILE A 55 -0.95 -8.09 1.08
C ILE A 55 -1.96 -8.72 2.04
N ASP A 56 -2.29 -10.00 1.86
CA ASP A 56 -3.37 -10.71 2.58
C ASP A 56 -3.22 -10.66 4.11
N SER A 57 -1.99 -10.53 4.61
CA SER A 57 -1.67 -10.42 6.04
C SER A 57 -1.77 -8.99 6.60
N TYR A 58 -2.17 -8.00 5.79
CA TYR A 58 -2.15 -6.57 6.13
C TYR A 58 -3.55 -5.94 5.93
N PRO A 59 -4.48 -6.20 6.86
CA PRO A 59 -5.89 -5.80 6.70
C PRO A 59 -6.10 -4.28 6.69
N ASN A 60 -5.25 -3.51 7.37
CA ASN A 60 -5.37 -2.04 7.41
C ASN A 60 -4.88 -1.43 6.09
N VAL A 61 -3.85 -2.03 5.48
CA VAL A 61 -3.42 -1.69 4.11
C VAL A 61 -4.54 -1.97 3.11
N ILE A 62 -5.16 -3.15 3.18
CA ILE A 62 -6.30 -3.52 2.30
C ILE A 62 -7.44 -2.51 2.46
N ALA A 63 -7.84 -2.20 3.69
CA ALA A 63 -8.91 -1.23 3.96
C ALA A 63 -8.56 0.18 3.45
N TRP A 64 -7.29 0.58 3.50
CA TRP A 64 -6.82 1.85 2.96
C TRP A 64 -6.83 1.89 1.43
N LEU A 65 -6.44 0.81 0.74
CA LEU A 65 -6.55 0.71 -0.72
C LEU A 65 -8.01 0.85 -1.16
N GLU A 66 -8.93 0.12 -0.52
CA GLU A 66 -10.35 0.18 -0.85
C GLU A 66 -10.97 1.55 -0.56
N ARG A 67 -10.52 2.22 0.51
CA ARG A 67 -10.93 3.59 0.82
C ARG A 67 -10.52 4.58 -0.27
N ILE A 68 -9.32 4.45 -0.83
CA ILE A 68 -8.85 5.31 -1.94
C ILE A 68 -9.66 5.08 -3.21
N LYS A 69 -9.96 3.82 -3.55
CA LYS A 69 -10.78 3.48 -4.72
C LYS A 69 -12.20 4.07 -4.67
N GLN A 70 -12.71 4.37 -3.48
CA GLN A 70 -14.03 4.97 -3.26
C GLN A 70 -14.02 6.51 -3.32
N LEU A 71 -12.87 7.16 -3.49
CA LEU A 71 -12.79 8.63 -3.53
C LEU A 71 -13.49 9.20 -4.79
N PRO A 72 -14.21 10.33 -4.66
CA PRO A 72 -14.76 11.03 -5.81
C PRO A 72 -13.67 11.41 -6.82
N GLY A 73 -13.85 11.04 -8.08
CA GLY A 73 -12.86 11.30 -9.14
C GLY A 73 -11.69 10.32 -9.17
N TYR A 74 -11.73 9.23 -8.41
CA TYR A 74 -10.77 8.14 -8.56
C TYR A 74 -10.83 7.56 -9.98
N LEU A 75 -9.67 7.41 -10.60
CA LEU A 75 -9.49 6.73 -11.87
C LEU A 75 -8.62 5.50 -11.63
N SER A 76 -9.14 4.32 -12.01
CA SER A 76 -8.36 3.09 -11.90
C SER A 76 -7.18 3.10 -12.87
N MET A 77 -6.14 2.36 -12.51
CA MET A 77 -4.99 2.10 -13.38
C MET A 77 -5.00 0.64 -13.84
N PRO A 78 -4.43 0.33 -15.01
CA PRO A 78 -4.26 -1.06 -15.44
C PRO A 78 -3.50 -1.86 -14.37
N GLY A 79 -3.99 -3.05 -14.04
CA GLY A 79 -3.38 -3.96 -13.05
C GLY A 79 -3.97 -3.89 -11.63
N LEU A 80 -4.86 -2.93 -11.35
CA LEU A 80 -5.58 -2.78 -10.07
C LEU A 80 -7.02 -3.30 -10.09
#